data_AF-A0A8T4UZK8-F1
#
_entry.id   AF-A0A8T4UZK8-F1
#
_cell.length_a   1.000
_cell.length_b   1.000
_cell.length_c   1.000
_cell.angle_alpha   90.00
_cell.angle_beta   90.00
_cell.angle_gamma   90.00
#
_symmetry.space_group_name_H-M   'P 1'
#
loop_
_entity.id
_entity.type
_entity.pdbx_description
1 polymer ?
#
loop_
_entity_poly.entity_id
_entity_poly.type
_entity_poly.pdbx_seq_one_letter_code
_entity_poly.pdbx_strand_id
1 'polypeptide(L)'
;MEEQKFKSLKFDIETTENTIIRGVIYLEKPSFNYLEKLKEKDSKEEIKKLKILRTKICENIRLNKQDVKIDEKKYKLWTSRRIILRHKNEIKDLKLIPAIIELEPTPEGLELEREFV
;
A
#
# COMPACT_ATOMS: atom_id res chain seq x y z
N MET A 1 -17.53 17.96 14.50
CA MET A 1 -17.02 16.90 13.62
C MET A 1 -15.54 17.18 13.43
N GLU A 2 -14.64 16.34 13.95
CA GLU A 2 -13.21 16.49 13.65
C GLU A 2 -12.99 16.11 12.18
N GLU A 3 -12.49 17.05 11.38
CA GLU A 3 -11.89 16.72 10.09
C GLU A 3 -10.75 15.73 10.35
N GLN A 4 -10.91 14.47 9.92
CA GLN A 4 -9.78 13.56 9.85
C GLN A 4 -8.77 14.22 8.92
N LYS A 5 -7.61 14.63 9.41
CA LYS A 5 -6.54 15.16 8.55
C LYS A 5 -5.80 14.02 7.89
N PHE A 6 -5.43 14.18 6.62
CA PHE A 6 -4.51 13.27 5.96
C PHE A 6 -3.21 13.17 6.75
N LYS A 7 -2.80 11.94 7.08
CA LYS A 7 -1.59 11.67 7.85
C LYS A 7 -0.50 11.16 6.91
N SER A 8 0.40 12.08 6.53
CA SER A 8 1.62 11.74 5.82
C SER A 8 2.47 10.74 6.62
N LEU A 9 3.09 9.81 5.90
CA LEU A 9 3.98 8.79 6.42
C LEU A 9 5.42 9.19 6.15
N LYS A 10 6.34 8.70 6.98
CA LYS A 10 7.78 9.04 6.88
C LYS A 10 8.42 8.72 5.53
N PHE A 11 7.78 7.86 4.74
CA PHE A 11 8.27 7.39 3.45
C PHE A 11 7.51 7.95 2.25
N ASP A 12 6.58 8.87 2.50
CA ASP A 12 5.86 9.58 1.46
C ASP A 12 6.77 10.61 0.79
N ILE A 13 6.52 10.83 -0.49
CA ILE A 13 7.15 11.90 -1.27
C ILE A 13 6.04 12.87 -1.67
N GLU A 14 6.12 14.10 -1.18
CA GLU A 14 5.24 15.18 -1.62
C GLU A 14 5.72 15.72 -2.96
N THR A 15 4.79 15.90 -3.89
CA THR A 15 5.06 16.47 -5.21
C THR A 15 4.86 17.98 -5.18
N THR A 16 5.29 18.67 -6.24
CA THR A 16 5.02 20.10 -6.44
C THR A 16 3.54 20.44 -6.64
N GLU A 17 2.70 19.44 -6.94
CA GLU A 17 1.26 19.57 -7.15
C GLU A 17 0.46 19.30 -5.87
N ASN A 18 1.13 19.23 -4.71
CA ASN A 18 0.56 18.85 -3.42
C ASN A 18 -0.09 17.45 -3.43
N THR A 19 0.40 16.54 -4.27
CA THR A 19 0.04 15.12 -4.24
C THR A 19 1.11 14.32 -3.51
N ILE A 20 0.83 13.05 -3.24
CA ILE A 20 1.72 12.14 -2.51
C ILE A 20 2.05 10.93 -3.38
N ILE A 21 3.34 10.68 -3.58
CA ILE A 21 3.85 9.45 -4.20
C ILE A 21 4.18 8.44 -3.12
N ARG A 22 3.69 7.21 -3.29
CA ARG A 22 3.86 6.10 -2.33
C ARG A 22 4.05 4.76 -3.02
N GLY A 23 4.84 3.89 -2.41
CA GLY A 23 4.95 2.48 -2.82
C GLY A 23 3.84 1.63 -2.21
N VAL A 24 3.29 0.70 -2.99
CA VAL A 24 2.19 -0.16 -2.55
C VAL A 24 2.44 -1.60 -2.98
N ILE A 25 2.05 -2.54 -2.11
CA ILE A 25 2.03 -3.97 -2.43
C ILE A 25 0.60 -4.46 -2.28
N TYR A 26 0.01 -4.91 -3.37
CA TYR A 26 -1.32 -5.49 -3.39
C TYR A 26 -1.27 -7.02 -3.31
N LEU A 27 -2.30 -7.59 -2.67
CA LEU A 27 -2.54 -9.03 -2.65
C LEU A 27 -3.16 -9.53 -3.95
N GLU A 28 -3.98 -8.68 -4.57
CA GLU A 28 -4.69 -8.95 -5.82
C GLU A 28 -4.70 -7.69 -6.67
N LYS A 29 -4.82 -7.84 -7.99
CA LYS A 29 -4.79 -6.69 -8.89
C LYS A 29 -6.04 -5.84 -8.67
N PRO A 30 -5.91 -4.53 -8.38
CA PRO A 30 -7.07 -3.65 -8.31
C PRO A 30 -7.84 -3.66 -9.63
N SER A 31 -9.15 -3.85 -9.55
CA SER A 31 -10.10 -3.77 -10.68
C SER A 31 -11.05 -2.58 -10.50
N PHE A 32 -11.86 -2.27 -11.52
CA PHE A 32 -12.83 -1.17 -11.47
C PHE A 32 -13.73 -1.21 -10.21
N ASN A 33 -14.20 -2.42 -9.82
CA ASN A 33 -15.02 -2.64 -8.64
C ASN A 33 -14.22 -3.11 -7.41
N TYR A 34 -12.93 -2.75 -7.31
CA TYR A 34 -12.08 -3.25 -6.22
C TYR A 34 -12.64 -2.90 -4.84
N LEU A 35 -13.06 -1.65 -4.62
CA LEU A 35 -13.60 -1.22 -3.33
C LEU A 35 -14.89 -1.95 -2.94
N GLU A 36 -15.74 -2.30 -3.91
CA GLU A 36 -16.96 -3.08 -3.67
C GLU A 36 -16.60 -4.52 -3.28
N LYS A 37 -15.68 -5.15 -4.01
CA LYS A 37 -15.18 -6.49 -3.70
C LYS A 37 -14.52 -6.57 -2.32
N LEU A 38 -13.86 -5.51 -1.87
CA LEU A 38 -13.26 -5.49 -0.53
C LEU A 38 -14.32 -5.50 0.59
N LYS A 39 -15.51 -4.91 0.36
CA LYS A 39 -16.60 -4.90 1.34
C LYS A 39 -17.19 -6.29 1.57
N GLU A 40 -17.09 -7.17 0.58
CA GLU A 40 -17.57 -8.56 0.65
C GLU A 40 -16.61 -9.47 1.42
N LYS A 41 -15.39 -9.04 1.70
CA LYS A 41 -14.37 -9.84 2.41
C LYS A 41 -14.46 -9.67 3.93
N ASP A 42 -14.13 -10.74 4.65
CA ASP A 42 -13.96 -10.67 6.11
C ASP A 42 -12.71 -9.82 6.45
N SER A 43 -12.96 -8.64 6.99
CA SER A 43 -11.92 -7.67 7.36
C SER A 43 -10.91 -8.25 8.35
N LYS A 44 -11.33 -9.09 9.31
CA LYS A 44 -10.42 -9.67 10.31
C LYS A 44 -9.48 -10.67 9.65
N GLU A 45 -9.99 -11.49 8.74
CA GLU A 45 -9.16 -12.44 8.01
C GLU A 45 -8.16 -11.75 7.09
N GLU A 46 -8.60 -10.74 6.33
CA GLU A 46 -7.72 -10.00 5.42
C GLU A 46 -6.62 -9.25 6.16
N ILE A 47 -6.95 -8.58 7.28
CA ILE A 47 -5.94 -7.93 8.13
C ILE A 47 -4.97 -8.96 8.73
N LYS A 48 -5.44 -10.13 9.15
CA LYS A 48 -4.58 -11.21 9.64
C LYS A 48 -3.62 -11.70 8.55
N LYS A 49 -4.11 -11.91 7.32
CA LYS A 49 -3.28 -12.26 6.15
C LYS A 49 -2.22 -11.19 5.89
N LEU A 50 -2.59 -9.90 5.91
CA LEU A 50 -1.65 -8.79 5.73
C LEU A 50 -0.58 -8.70 6.82
N LYS A 51 -0.93 -8.98 8.09
CA LYS A 51 0.06 -9.02 9.19
C LYS A 51 1.09 -10.14 8.99
N ILE A 52 0.64 -11.31 8.57
CA ILE A 52 1.52 -12.45 8.25
C ILE A 52 2.40 -12.09 7.05
N LEU A 53 1.82 -11.56 5.97
CA LEU A 53 2.55 -11.19 4.76
C LEU A 53 3.55 -10.07 4.99
N ARG A 54 3.19 -9.03 5.75
CA ARG A 54 4.12 -7.98 6.17
C ARG A 54 5.34 -8.59 6.86
N THR A 55 5.13 -9.55 7.77
CA THR A 55 6.23 -10.24 8.47
C THR A 55 7.11 -11.01 7.48
N LYS A 56 6.50 -11.83 6.60
CA LYS A 56 7.23 -12.58 5.57
C LYS A 56 8.03 -11.69 4.61
N ILE A 57 7.44 -10.58 4.15
CA ILE A 57 8.11 -9.62 3.26
C ILE A 57 9.29 -8.98 3.99
N CYS A 58 9.09 -8.54 5.23
CA CYS A 58 10.15 -7.95 6.04
C CYS A 58 11.32 -8.92 6.26
N GLU A 59 11.02 -10.22 6.48
CA GLU A 59 12.05 -11.25 6.66
C GLU A 59 12.79 -11.58 5.35
N ASN A 60 12.06 -11.83 4.26
CA ASN A 60 12.66 -12.20 2.97
C ASN A 60 13.50 -11.06 2.37
N ILE A 61 13.03 -9.82 2.53
CA ILE A 61 13.63 -8.64 1.89
C ILE A 61 14.51 -7.86 2.89
N ARG A 62 14.62 -8.34 4.14
CA ARG A 62 15.38 -7.71 5.24
C ARG A 62 14.98 -6.25 5.48
N LEU A 63 13.68 -5.97 5.46
CA LEU A 63 13.10 -4.66 5.77
C LEU A 63 12.70 -4.58 7.23
N ASN A 64 12.74 -3.38 7.82
CA ASN A 64 12.16 -3.21 9.14
C ASN A 64 10.63 -3.16 9.02
N LYS A 65 9.93 -3.71 10.02
CA LYS A 65 8.46 -3.65 10.06
C LYS A 65 7.96 -2.21 9.96
N GLN A 66 8.67 -1.23 10.49
CA GLN A 66 8.28 0.19 10.42
C GLN A 66 8.28 0.78 8.99
N ASP A 67 9.01 0.16 8.06
CA ASP A 67 9.11 0.62 6.66
C ASP A 67 7.92 0.12 5.82
N VAL A 68 7.07 -0.74 6.39
CA VAL A 68 5.88 -1.30 5.75
C VAL A 68 4.68 -1.13 6.67
N LYS A 69 3.66 -0.38 6.23
CA LYS A 69 2.42 -0.14 6.99
C LYS A 69 1.27 -0.91 6.36
N ILE A 70 0.33 -1.38 7.19
CA ILE A 70 -0.89 -2.03 6.72
C ILE A 70 -1.95 -0.94 6.47
N ASP A 71 -2.56 -0.99 5.29
CA ASP A 71 -3.79 -0.27 4.98
C ASP A 71 -4.98 -1.19 5.29
N GLU A 72 -5.61 -0.97 6.44
CA GLU A 72 -6.75 -1.76 6.91
C GLU A 72 -8.04 -1.43 6.15
N LYS A 73 -8.10 -0.36 5.36
CA LYS A 73 -9.29 0.01 4.56
C LYS A 73 -9.26 -0.62 3.18
N LYS A 74 -8.10 -0.61 2.51
CA LYS A 74 -7.94 -1.11 1.12
C LYS A 74 -7.21 -2.46 1.02
N TYR A 75 -6.99 -3.12 2.15
CA TYR A 75 -6.30 -4.41 2.33
C TYR A 75 -5.00 -4.55 1.52
N LYS A 76 -4.10 -3.59 1.70
CA LYS A 76 -2.82 -3.51 0.99
C LYS A 76 -1.70 -3.09 1.94
N LEU A 77 -0.46 -3.19 1.48
CA LEU A 77 0.69 -2.70 2.24
C LEU A 77 1.22 -1.43 1.62
N TRP A 78 1.51 -0.45 2.46
CA TRP A 78 2.17 0.81 2.11
C TRP A 78 3.65 0.76 2.45
N THR A 79 4.47 1.29 1.58
CA THR A 79 5.92 1.42 1.79
C THR A 79 6.47 2.57 0.94
N SER A 80 7.79 2.77 0.96
CA SER A 80 8.44 3.77 0.12
C SER A 80 8.47 3.35 -1.35
N ARG A 81 8.41 4.33 -2.27
CA ARG A 81 8.70 4.12 -3.70
C ARG A 81 10.04 3.40 -3.90
N ARG A 82 11.05 3.76 -3.10
CA ARG A 82 12.40 3.19 -3.18
C ARG A 82 12.43 1.69 -2.89
N ILE A 83 11.68 1.24 -1.89
CA ILE A 83 11.58 -0.19 -1.54
C ILE A 83 10.93 -0.97 -2.68
N ILE A 84 9.84 -0.45 -3.23
CA ILE A 84 9.15 -1.06 -4.37
C ILE A 84 10.11 -1.22 -5.56
N LEU A 85 10.79 -0.15 -5.96
CA LEU A 85 11.69 -0.21 -7.13
C LEU A 85 12.88 -1.14 -6.91
N ARG A 86 13.44 -1.16 -5.69
CA ARG A 86 14.60 -2.00 -5.37
C ARG A 86 14.25 -3.49 -5.32
N HIS A 87 13.07 -3.84 -4.82
CA HIS A 87 12.72 -5.22 -4.47
C HIS A 87 11.53 -5.76 -5.27
N LYS A 88 11.19 -5.14 -6.40
CA LYS A 88 10.01 -5.52 -7.20
C LYS A 88 10.03 -6.98 -7.63
N ASN A 89 11.20 -7.56 -7.90
CA ASN A 89 11.30 -8.96 -8.33
C ASN A 89 11.02 -9.88 -7.15
N GLU A 90 11.64 -9.64 -5.99
CA GLU A 90 11.40 -10.43 -4.78
C GLU A 90 9.93 -10.34 -4.32
N ILE A 91 9.30 -9.17 -4.48
CA ILE A 91 7.86 -8.99 -4.20
C ILE A 91 7.01 -9.82 -5.18
N LYS A 92 7.35 -9.84 -6.48
CA LYS A 92 6.66 -10.66 -7.49
C LYS A 92 6.85 -12.16 -7.27
N ASP A 93 8.02 -12.59 -6.82
CA ASP A 93 8.30 -14.00 -6.51
C ASP A 93 7.43 -14.51 -5.35
N LEU A 94 7.05 -13.62 -4.43
CA LEU A 94 6.04 -13.87 -3.39
C LEU A 94 4.60 -13.87 -3.91
N LYS A 95 4.39 -13.79 -5.23
CA LYS A 95 3.10 -13.68 -5.92
C LYS A 95 2.29 -12.44 -5.51
N LEU A 96 2.99 -11.37 -5.15
CA LEU A 96 2.39 -10.08 -4.81
C LEU A 96 2.55 -9.09 -5.96
N ILE A 97 1.81 -7.98 -5.89
CA ILE A 97 1.75 -7.01 -6.96
C ILE A 97 2.33 -5.68 -6.46
N PRO A 98 3.61 -5.37 -6.77
CA PRO A 98 4.19 -4.08 -6.45
C PRO A 98 3.66 -3.00 -7.39
N ALA A 99 3.43 -1.81 -6.84
CA ALA A 99 3.02 -0.64 -7.59
C ALA A 99 3.53 0.65 -6.94
N ILE A 100 3.59 1.70 -7.74
CA ILE A 100 3.74 3.08 -7.28
C ILE A 100 2.40 3.76 -7.51
N ILE A 101 1.93 4.50 -6.51
CA ILE A 101 0.71 5.30 -6.64
C ILE A 101 1.04 6.75 -6.40
N GLU A 102 0.23 7.59 -7.05
CA GLU A 102 0.07 8.99 -6.71
C GLU A 102 -1.33 9.17 -6.11
N LEU A 103 -1.41 9.92 -5.02
CA LEU A 103 -2.66 10.11 -4.29
C LEU A 103 -2.82 11.54 -3.79
N GLU A 104 -4.05 12.02 -3.75
CA GLU A 104 -4.38 13.28 -3.08
C GLU A 104 -4.21 13.12 -1.56
N PRO A 105 -3.71 14.16 -0.85
CA PRO A 105 -3.60 14.16 0.59
C PRO A 105 -4.98 14.41 1.25
N THR A 106 -5.97 13.60 0.86
CA THR A 106 -7.31 13.55 1.45
C THR A 106 -7.41 12.40 2.45
N PRO A 107 -8.35 12.43 3.40
CA PRO A 107 -8.48 11.37 4.42
C PRO A 107 -8.76 9.98 3.82
N GLU A 108 -9.39 9.96 2.65
CA GLU A 108 -9.68 8.78 1.84
C GLU A 108 -8.47 8.33 1.02
N GLY A 109 -7.50 9.23 0.77
CA GLY A 109 -6.32 9.00 -0.05
C GLY A 109 -6.72 8.54 -1.45
N LEU A 110 -7.40 9.41 -2.18
CA LEU A 110 -7.86 9.13 -3.55
C LEU A 110 -6.63 8.86 -4.43
N GLU A 111 -6.61 7.69 -5.07
CA GLU A 111 -5.50 7.31 -5.96
C GLU A 111 -5.75 7.93 -7.33
N LEU A 112 -4.89 8.87 -7.72
CA LEU A 112 -4.93 9.58 -9.00
C LEU A 112 -4.31 8.72 -10.10
N GLU A 113 -3.10 8.23 -9.84
CA GLU A 113 -2.35 7.39 -10.77
C GLU A 113 -1.82 6.12 -10.10
N ARG A 114 -1.65 5.07 -10.91
CA ARG A 114 -1.10 3.79 -10.48
C ARG A 114 -0.23 3.17 -11.57
N GLU A 115 1.03 2.96 -11.24
CA GLU A 115 2.00 2.27 -12.09
C GLU A 115 2.36 0.91 -11.46
N PHE A 116 2.13 -0.18 -12.20
CA PHE A 116 2.58 -1.53 -11.79
C PHE A 116 4.00 -1.76 -12.30
N VAL A 117 4.93 -2.16 -11.42
CA VAL A 117 6.37 -2.25 -11.74
C VAL A 117 6.91 -3.65 -11.68
#